data_AF-A0A1H1FQB3-F1
#
_entry.id   AF-A0A1H1FQB3-F1
#
_cell.length_a   1.000
_cell.length_b   1.000
_cell.length_c   1.000
_cell.angle_alpha   90.00
_cell.angle_beta   90.00
_cell.angle_gamma   90.00
#
_symmetry.space_group_name_H-M   'P 1'
#
loop_
_entity.id
_entity.type
_entity.pdbx_description
1 polymer ?
#
loop_
_entity_poly.entity_id
_entity_poly.type
_entity_poly.pdbx_seq_one_letter_code
_entity_poly.pdbx_strand_id
1 'polypeptide(L)'
;MNRRQYLTGAAPALLLSTAGCLSSSPDSKEYPKIPDPLTREAAVDFVEEYDTAAYHNAILEGNSPTSISVRCSARFDREVDSSLYVVSRCSGSTETEGLLRPATASEYASVPRTYRVTDERFQRVDVETTRGDGEYPVRVFNFDDGEHEVALTVTPATKSSDEKVLDDAYTLSSETGFTQLLDVSSGTTYELAVVLNDQQSTSFEWTVHDDPRGVGVYVTPDGGLDIATFSDDNDGSRSG
;
A
#
# COMPACT_ATOMS: atom_id res chain seq x y z
N MET A 1 3.82 -92.07 12.11
CA MET A 1 2.93 -90.99 12.61
C MET A 1 3.71 -89.68 12.56
N ASN A 2 3.37 -88.83 11.60
CA ASN A 2 4.01 -87.53 11.35
C ASN A 2 3.26 -86.42 12.09
N ARG A 3 3.97 -85.56 12.84
CA ARG A 3 3.47 -84.24 13.22
C ARG A 3 4.54 -83.20 12.90
N ARG A 4 4.33 -82.48 11.79
CA ARG A 4 5.03 -81.24 11.46
C ARG A 4 4.36 -80.10 12.24
N GLN A 5 5.13 -79.35 13.01
CA GLN A 5 4.73 -78.04 13.52
C GLN A 5 5.37 -76.97 12.62
N TYR A 6 4.53 -76.20 11.95
CA TYR A 6 4.93 -74.98 11.25
C TYR A 6 4.73 -73.82 12.23
N LEU A 7 5.81 -73.19 12.67
CA LEU A 7 5.79 -71.90 13.35
C LEU A 7 6.01 -70.83 12.29
N THR A 8 4.91 -70.27 11.79
CA THR A 8 4.86 -69.02 11.05
C THR A 8 5.28 -67.88 11.97
N GLY A 9 6.55 -67.49 11.90
CA GLY A 9 7.02 -66.22 12.47
C GLY A 9 6.49 -65.07 11.61
N ALA A 10 5.57 -64.29 12.17
CA ALA A 10 5.16 -63.03 11.58
C ALA A 10 6.32 -62.04 11.67
N ALA A 11 6.89 -61.68 10.52
CA ALA A 11 7.80 -60.54 10.44
C ALA A 11 7.01 -59.26 10.71
N PRO A 12 7.43 -58.39 11.65
CA PRO A 12 6.87 -57.05 11.73
C PRO A 12 7.32 -56.29 10.48
N ALA A 13 6.39 -56.10 9.54
CA ALA A 13 6.57 -55.14 8.46
C ALA A 13 6.65 -53.75 9.10
N LEU A 14 7.87 -53.23 9.26
CA LEU A 14 8.12 -51.81 9.48
C LEU A 14 7.60 -51.07 8.25
N LEU A 15 6.34 -50.64 8.30
CA LEU A 15 5.81 -49.60 7.43
C LEU A 15 6.51 -48.31 7.83
N LEU A 16 7.68 -48.07 7.23
CA LEU A 16 8.23 -46.73 7.07
C LEU A 16 7.22 -45.95 6.23
N SER A 17 6.23 -45.36 6.92
CA SER A 17 5.49 -44.23 6.40
C SER A 17 6.50 -43.12 6.22
N THR A 18 7.12 -43.05 5.05
CA THR A 18 7.69 -41.80 4.55
C THR A 18 6.51 -40.87 4.38
N ALA A 19 6.11 -40.23 5.47
CA ALA A 19 5.37 -38.98 5.44
C ALA A 19 6.32 -38.00 4.77
N GLY A 20 6.35 -38.03 3.45
CA GLY A 20 6.93 -36.98 2.65
C GLY A 20 6.11 -35.77 2.97
N CYS A 21 6.57 -34.96 3.91
CA CYS A 21 6.25 -33.54 3.96
C CYS A 21 6.78 -32.98 2.64
N LEU A 22 6.01 -33.17 1.56
CA LEU A 22 6.16 -32.42 0.33
C LEU A 22 5.91 -30.98 0.75
N SER A 23 6.99 -30.27 1.08
CA SER A 23 6.96 -28.82 1.13
C SER A 23 6.65 -28.36 -0.28
N SER A 24 5.36 -28.21 -0.58
CA SER A 24 4.92 -27.59 -1.81
C SER A 24 5.40 -26.15 -1.74
N SER A 25 6.35 -25.80 -2.61
CA SER A 25 6.74 -24.41 -2.79
C SER A 25 5.47 -23.58 -3.09
N PRO A 26 5.39 -22.35 -2.58
CA PRO A 26 4.25 -21.48 -2.84
C PRO A 26 4.10 -21.22 -4.35
N ASP A 27 2.87 -21.31 -4.84
CA ASP A 27 2.52 -21.02 -6.23
C ASP A 27 2.16 -19.54 -6.42
N SER A 28 2.37 -19.00 -7.62
CA SER A 28 1.96 -17.63 -7.96
C SER A 28 0.45 -17.44 -7.79
N LYS A 29 0.03 -16.27 -7.31
CA LYS A 29 -1.37 -15.87 -7.23
C LYS A 29 -1.83 -15.20 -8.51
N GLU A 30 -3.06 -15.48 -8.94
CA GLU A 30 -3.69 -14.76 -10.04
C GLU A 30 -4.11 -13.35 -9.58
N TYR A 31 -4.05 -12.38 -10.49
CA TYR A 31 -4.57 -11.04 -10.23
C TYR A 31 -6.10 -11.02 -10.40
N PRO A 32 -6.84 -10.31 -9.53
CA PRO A 32 -8.28 -10.16 -9.70
C PRO A 32 -8.58 -9.30 -10.94
N LYS A 33 -9.81 -9.42 -11.45
CA LYS A 33 -10.33 -8.54 -12.51
C LYS A 33 -11.08 -7.37 -11.86
N ILE A 34 -11.10 -6.22 -12.55
CA ILE A 34 -11.92 -5.08 -12.13
C ILE A 34 -13.39 -5.56 -12.05
N PRO A 35 -14.08 -5.34 -10.92
CA PRO A 35 -15.45 -5.80 -10.74
C PRO A 35 -16.44 -5.01 -11.60
N ASP A 36 -17.48 -5.68 -12.08
CA ASP A 36 -18.63 -5.08 -12.77
C ASP A 36 -19.92 -5.61 -12.11
N PRO A 37 -20.71 -4.75 -11.43
CA PRO A 37 -20.56 -3.30 -11.34
C PRO A 37 -19.45 -2.86 -10.37
N LEU A 38 -18.81 -1.73 -10.66
CA LEU A 38 -17.86 -1.10 -9.75
C LEU A 38 -18.58 -0.27 -8.69
N THR A 39 -18.59 -0.77 -7.45
CA THR A 39 -19.03 -0.03 -6.26
C THR A 39 -17.85 0.35 -5.37
N ARG A 40 -18.06 1.19 -4.35
CA ARG A 40 -17.02 1.54 -3.37
C ARG A 40 -16.47 0.33 -2.67
N GLU A 41 -17.35 -0.57 -2.21
CA GLU A 41 -16.98 -1.82 -1.54
C GLU A 41 -16.22 -2.73 -2.50
N ALA A 42 -16.72 -2.90 -3.72
CA ALA A 42 -16.07 -3.73 -4.72
C ALA A 42 -14.67 -3.22 -5.11
N ALA A 43 -14.47 -1.90 -5.17
CA ALA A 43 -13.16 -1.30 -5.43
C ALA A 43 -12.17 -1.55 -4.27
N VAL A 44 -12.63 -1.49 -3.03
CA VAL A 44 -11.81 -1.80 -1.85
C VAL A 44 -11.38 -3.25 -1.86
N ASP A 45 -12.32 -4.18 -2.03
CA ASP A 45 -12.05 -5.62 -2.08
C ASP A 45 -11.10 -5.96 -3.24
N PHE A 46 -11.35 -5.39 -4.43
CA PHE A 46 -10.51 -5.56 -5.60
C PHE A 46 -9.05 -5.12 -5.35
N VAL A 47 -8.86 -3.94 -4.76
CA VAL A 47 -7.52 -3.43 -4.46
C VAL A 47 -6.82 -4.28 -3.40
N GLU A 48 -7.53 -4.72 -2.35
CA GLU A 48 -6.95 -5.62 -1.33
C GLU A 48 -6.47 -6.95 -1.93
N GLU A 49 -7.29 -7.58 -2.78
CA GLU A 49 -6.95 -8.81 -3.48
C GLU A 49 -5.78 -8.59 -4.45
N TYR A 50 -5.81 -7.48 -5.22
CA TYR A 50 -4.77 -7.15 -6.19
C TYR A 50 -3.42 -6.97 -5.50
N ASP A 51 -3.36 -6.17 -4.43
CA ASP A 51 -2.11 -5.90 -3.74
C ASP A 51 -1.59 -7.15 -3.02
N THR A 52 -2.49 -7.99 -2.49
CA THR A 52 -2.13 -9.30 -1.92
C THR A 52 -1.45 -10.20 -2.97
N ALA A 53 -2.01 -10.27 -4.19
CA ALA A 53 -1.41 -11.02 -5.28
C ALA A 53 -0.08 -10.40 -5.73
N ALA A 54 -0.03 -9.07 -5.87
CA ALA A 54 1.16 -8.35 -6.29
C ALA A 54 2.35 -8.57 -5.36
N TYR A 55 2.16 -8.39 -4.04
CA TYR A 55 3.22 -8.60 -3.06
C TYR A 55 3.63 -10.07 -2.97
N HIS A 56 2.67 -11.00 -3.00
CA HIS A 56 2.97 -12.42 -2.98
C HIS A 56 3.87 -12.82 -4.16
N ASN A 57 3.50 -12.40 -5.37
CA ASN A 57 4.25 -12.73 -6.59
C ASN A 57 5.62 -12.06 -6.61
N ALA A 58 5.72 -10.78 -6.21
CA ALA A 58 7.01 -10.08 -6.12
C ALA A 58 7.99 -10.77 -5.15
N ILE A 59 7.50 -11.27 -4.01
CA ILE A 59 8.30 -12.04 -3.05
C ILE A 59 8.76 -13.37 -3.66
N LEU A 60 7.82 -14.11 -4.28
CA LEU A 60 8.09 -15.41 -4.89
C LEU A 60 9.15 -15.31 -5.99
N GLU A 61 9.10 -14.26 -6.80
CA GLU A 61 10.06 -13.99 -7.87
C GLU A 61 11.44 -13.57 -7.34
N GLY A 62 11.48 -12.83 -6.23
CA GLY A 62 12.72 -12.28 -5.68
C GLY A 62 13.51 -13.24 -4.78
N ASN A 63 12.82 -14.09 -4.00
CA ASN A 63 13.43 -14.91 -2.97
C ASN A 63 12.71 -16.25 -2.91
N SER A 64 13.28 -17.35 -3.41
CA SER A 64 12.64 -18.69 -3.43
C SER A 64 12.21 -19.16 -2.03
N PRO A 65 11.00 -18.85 -1.55
CA PRO A 65 10.64 -19.00 -0.16
C PRO A 65 9.97 -20.36 0.03
N THR A 66 10.03 -20.89 1.23
CA THR A 66 9.26 -22.09 1.58
C THR A 66 7.85 -21.74 2.03
N SER A 67 7.63 -20.53 2.52
CA SER A 67 6.32 -20.01 2.91
C SER A 67 6.25 -18.51 2.68
N ILE A 68 5.08 -18.03 2.24
CA ILE A 68 4.75 -16.61 2.08
C ILE A 68 3.41 -16.36 2.77
N SER A 69 3.40 -15.43 3.72
CA SER A 69 2.18 -14.87 4.30
C SER A 69 2.10 -13.40 3.92
N VAL A 70 1.04 -13.02 3.20
CA VAL A 70 0.74 -11.63 2.84
C VAL A 70 -0.66 -11.32 3.29
N ARG A 71 -0.83 -10.22 4.02
CA ARG A 71 -2.12 -9.65 4.37
C ARG A 71 -2.12 -8.18 3.99
N CYS A 72 -3.02 -7.81 3.10
CA CYS A 72 -3.28 -6.42 2.79
C CYS A 72 -4.58 -5.98 3.45
N SER A 73 -4.71 -4.68 3.66
CA SER A 73 -5.95 -4.03 4.07
C SER A 73 -6.13 -2.82 3.17
N ALA A 74 -7.28 -2.71 2.52
CA ALA A 74 -7.65 -1.55 1.74
C ALA A 74 -8.74 -0.73 2.42
N ARG A 75 -8.78 0.57 2.14
CA ARG A 75 -9.88 1.45 2.53
C ARG A 75 -10.24 2.40 1.41
N PHE A 76 -11.53 2.70 1.31
CA PHE A 76 -11.99 3.78 0.44
C PHE A 76 -11.42 5.11 0.96
N ASP A 77 -10.90 5.91 0.04
CA ASP A 77 -10.38 7.24 0.34
C ASP A 77 -11.36 8.30 -0.10
N ARG A 78 -11.72 8.29 -1.40
CA ARG A 78 -12.59 9.31 -2.00
C ARG A 78 -13.12 8.91 -3.38
N GLU A 79 -14.04 9.70 -3.89
CA GLU A 79 -14.60 9.57 -5.24
C GLU A 79 -14.56 10.93 -5.95
N VAL A 80 -14.02 10.98 -7.16
CA VAL A 80 -13.94 12.17 -8.02
C VAL A 80 -14.22 11.77 -9.45
N ASP A 81 -15.19 12.40 -10.10
CA ASP A 81 -15.56 12.15 -11.51
C ASP A 81 -15.71 10.65 -11.83
N SER A 82 -16.49 9.95 -11.00
CA SER A 82 -16.73 8.50 -11.09
C SER A 82 -15.48 7.61 -10.94
N SER A 83 -14.33 8.19 -10.58
CA SER A 83 -13.14 7.45 -10.19
C SER A 83 -13.13 7.21 -8.68
N LEU A 84 -12.92 5.96 -8.29
CA LEU A 84 -12.81 5.56 -6.90
C LEU A 84 -11.34 5.50 -6.50
N TYR A 85 -10.97 6.24 -5.46
CA TYR A 85 -9.63 6.23 -4.91
C TYR A 85 -9.61 5.37 -3.66
N VAL A 86 -8.64 4.46 -3.63
CA VAL A 86 -8.51 3.45 -2.57
C VAL A 86 -7.08 3.48 -2.08
N VAL A 87 -6.90 3.42 -0.76
CA VAL A 87 -5.57 3.30 -0.15
C VAL A 87 -5.41 1.88 0.37
N SER A 88 -4.30 1.24 0.05
CA SER A 88 -3.96 -0.09 0.57
C SER A 88 -2.62 -0.10 1.29
N ARG A 89 -2.51 -1.00 2.26
CA ARG A 89 -1.28 -1.29 2.98
C ARG A 89 -1.18 -2.79 3.21
N CYS A 90 0.02 -3.33 3.04
CA CYS A 90 0.30 -4.74 3.22
C CYS A 90 1.28 -4.98 4.35
N SER A 91 1.17 -6.11 5.00
CA SER A 91 2.16 -6.66 5.91
C SER A 91 2.24 -8.17 5.72
N GLY A 92 3.31 -8.76 6.21
CA GLY A 92 3.49 -10.18 6.01
C GLY A 92 4.79 -10.72 6.57
N SER A 93 5.00 -11.99 6.30
CA SER A 93 6.22 -12.69 6.61
C SER A 93 6.60 -13.66 5.50
N THR A 94 7.89 -13.98 5.43
CA THR A 94 8.43 -14.96 4.50
C THR A 94 9.38 -15.87 5.24
N GLU A 95 9.31 -17.16 4.95
CA GLU A 95 10.24 -18.15 5.49
C GLU A 95 11.06 -18.75 4.35
N THR A 96 12.35 -18.99 4.63
CA THR A 96 13.25 -19.70 3.74
C THR A 96 13.94 -20.81 4.51
N GLU A 97 13.86 -22.04 4.02
CA GLU A 97 14.64 -23.15 4.54
C GLU A 97 16.01 -23.23 3.84
N GLY A 98 17.08 -23.25 4.63
CA GLY A 98 18.41 -23.53 4.12
C GLY A 98 18.72 -25.02 4.20
N LEU A 99 19.14 -25.66 3.11
CA LEU A 99 19.54 -27.07 3.11
C LEU A 99 20.61 -27.40 4.17
N LEU A 100 21.47 -26.41 4.49
CA LEU A 100 22.55 -26.51 5.48
C LEU A 100 22.56 -25.32 6.46
N ARG A 101 21.48 -24.52 6.51
CA ARG A 101 21.38 -23.33 7.35
C ARG A 101 20.06 -23.36 8.12
N PRO A 102 20.00 -22.76 9.32
CA PRO A 102 18.73 -22.56 10.01
C PRO A 102 17.72 -21.86 9.11
N ALA A 103 16.44 -22.23 9.26
CA ALA A 103 15.37 -21.49 8.61
C ALA A 103 15.43 -20.01 9.01
N THR A 104 15.23 -19.11 8.05
CA THR A 104 15.14 -17.68 8.33
C THR A 104 13.73 -17.20 8.07
N ALA A 105 13.19 -16.44 9.01
CA ALA A 105 11.92 -15.74 8.88
C ALA A 105 12.20 -14.24 8.82
N SER A 106 11.53 -13.55 7.91
CA SER A 106 11.55 -12.08 7.84
C SER A 106 10.13 -11.55 7.82
N GLU A 107 9.89 -10.49 8.57
CA GLU A 107 8.62 -9.75 8.59
C GLU A 107 8.78 -8.45 7.80
N TYR A 108 7.70 -7.97 7.21
CA TYR A 108 7.68 -6.69 6.51
C TYR A 108 6.33 -6.00 6.64
N ALA A 109 6.35 -4.68 6.46
CA ALA A 109 5.18 -3.84 6.32
C ALA A 109 5.43 -2.82 5.20
N SER A 110 4.46 -2.65 4.31
CA SER A 110 4.55 -1.66 3.25
C SER A 110 4.19 -0.26 3.75
N VAL A 111 4.66 0.74 3.01
CA VAL A 111 4.06 2.06 3.00
C VAL A 111 2.65 1.98 2.38
N PRO A 112 1.71 2.84 2.78
CA PRO A 112 0.43 2.95 2.09
C PRO A 112 0.61 3.33 0.62
N ARG A 113 -0.19 2.74 -0.25
CA ARG A 113 -0.26 3.04 -1.69
C ARG A 113 -1.66 3.53 -2.05
N THR A 114 -1.73 4.46 -2.98
CA THR A 114 -3.01 4.98 -3.47
C THR A 114 -3.28 4.46 -4.87
N TYR A 115 -4.53 4.06 -5.08
CA TYR A 115 -5.04 3.50 -6.32
C TYR A 115 -6.17 4.37 -6.84
N ARG A 116 -6.27 4.45 -8.16
CA ARG A 116 -7.46 4.91 -8.87
C ARG A 116 -8.09 3.73 -9.59
N VAL A 117 -9.38 3.54 -9.37
CA VAL A 117 -10.19 2.47 -9.96
C VAL A 117 -11.38 3.08 -10.69
N THR A 118 -11.54 2.72 -11.96
CA THR A 118 -12.72 2.97 -12.79
C THR A 118 -13.16 1.66 -13.44
N ASP A 119 -14.33 1.64 -14.09
CA ASP A 119 -14.83 0.45 -14.81
C ASP A 119 -13.85 -0.03 -15.90
N GLU A 120 -13.03 0.86 -16.43
CA GLU A 120 -12.14 0.60 -17.57
C GLU A 120 -10.65 0.58 -17.20
N ARG A 121 -10.28 1.25 -16.11
CA ARG A 121 -8.88 1.53 -15.79
C ARG A 121 -8.59 1.31 -14.32
N PHE A 122 -7.43 0.70 -14.09
CA PHE A 122 -6.82 0.58 -12.79
C PHE A 122 -5.41 1.17 -12.85
N GLN A 123 -5.13 2.11 -11.95
CA GLN A 123 -3.85 2.81 -11.89
C GLN A 123 -3.35 2.82 -10.46
N ARG A 124 -2.09 2.46 -10.28
CA ARG A 124 -1.36 2.53 -9.01
C ARG A 124 -0.44 3.73 -9.05
N VAL A 125 -0.39 4.50 -7.96
CA VAL A 125 0.63 5.52 -7.75
C VAL A 125 1.57 5.04 -6.66
N ASP A 126 2.85 4.90 -7.03
CA ASP A 126 3.92 4.59 -6.09
C ASP A 126 4.38 5.89 -5.41
N VAL A 127 4.36 5.89 -4.08
CA VAL A 127 4.73 7.05 -3.27
C VAL A 127 6.21 6.97 -2.95
N GLU A 128 6.98 7.90 -3.48
CA GLU A 128 8.38 8.07 -3.10
C GLU A 128 8.50 8.81 -1.76
N THR A 129 9.39 8.28 -0.94
CA THR A 129 9.98 8.81 0.31
C THR A 129 9.26 9.93 1.05
N THR A 130 8.85 9.61 2.28
CA THR A 130 8.61 10.53 3.39
C THR A 130 9.83 11.41 3.65
N ARG A 131 9.75 12.71 3.37
CA ARG A 131 10.74 13.71 3.81
C ARG A 131 10.17 14.52 4.97
N GLY A 132 11.03 14.98 5.87
CA GLY A 132 10.67 15.83 7.00
C GLY A 132 10.56 15.11 8.34
N ASP A 133 10.74 15.87 9.42
CA ASP A 133 10.68 15.40 10.81
C ASP A 133 9.32 15.68 11.47
N GLY A 134 8.34 16.14 10.68
CA GLY A 134 7.01 16.50 11.15
C GLY A 134 6.08 15.31 11.36
N GLU A 135 4.85 15.59 11.79
CA GLU A 135 3.83 14.56 12.06
C GLU A 135 2.68 14.58 11.04
N TYR A 136 2.48 15.70 10.34
CA TYR A 136 1.30 15.88 9.49
C TYR A 136 1.66 15.68 8.01
N PRO A 137 1.11 14.66 7.35
CA PRO A 137 1.47 14.34 5.98
C PRO A 137 0.73 15.22 4.96
N VAL A 138 1.48 15.82 4.05
CA VAL A 138 0.97 16.29 2.75
C VAL A 138 1.37 15.27 1.70
N ARG A 139 0.38 14.70 1.01
CA ARG A 139 0.58 13.73 -0.06
C ARG A 139 0.25 14.37 -1.39
N VAL A 140 1.05 14.11 -2.41
CA VAL A 140 0.75 14.52 -3.78
C VAL A 140 0.79 13.29 -4.67
N PHE A 141 -0.24 13.14 -5.49
CA PHE A 141 -0.38 12.04 -6.43
C PHE A 141 -0.64 12.57 -7.82
N ASN A 142 0.02 12.00 -8.83
CA ASN A 142 -0.29 12.28 -10.22
C ASN A 142 -1.05 11.10 -10.85
N PHE A 143 -2.29 11.33 -11.26
CA PHE A 143 -3.12 10.37 -11.99
C PHE A 143 -3.34 10.75 -13.46
N ASP A 144 -2.78 11.88 -13.91
CA ASP A 144 -2.69 12.22 -15.33
C ASP A 144 -1.68 11.31 -16.04
N ASP A 145 -1.84 11.14 -17.35
CA ASP A 145 -0.92 10.32 -18.16
C ASP A 145 0.40 11.04 -18.47
N GLY A 146 0.44 12.36 -18.25
CA GLY A 146 1.59 13.23 -18.42
C GLY A 146 2.44 13.41 -17.18
N GLU A 147 3.62 14.00 -17.40
CA GLU A 147 4.47 14.49 -16.32
C GLU A 147 4.03 15.90 -15.91
N HIS A 148 3.95 16.15 -14.60
CA HIS A 148 3.59 17.43 -14.03
C HIS A 148 4.65 17.92 -13.04
N GLU A 149 4.96 19.22 -13.12
CA GLU A 149 5.62 19.91 -12.02
C GLU A 149 4.54 20.48 -11.10
N VAL A 150 4.62 20.13 -9.81
CA VAL A 150 3.70 20.57 -8.77
C VAL A 150 4.48 21.39 -7.75
N ALA A 151 4.17 22.69 -7.67
CA ALA A 151 4.69 23.57 -6.63
C ALA A 151 3.71 23.65 -5.46
N LEU A 152 4.21 23.44 -4.24
CA LEU A 152 3.46 23.52 -3.00
C LEU A 152 3.99 24.65 -2.12
N THR A 153 3.09 25.47 -1.61
CA THR A 153 3.40 26.44 -0.55
C THR A 153 2.43 26.24 0.61
N VAL A 154 2.95 26.13 1.83
CA VAL A 154 2.14 26.06 3.06
C VAL A 154 2.48 27.23 3.97
N THR A 155 1.49 28.07 4.25
CA THR A 155 1.64 29.30 5.05
C THR A 155 0.64 29.35 6.19
N PRO A 156 1.02 29.74 7.42
CA PRO A 156 0.06 29.97 8.50
C PRO A 156 -0.88 31.13 8.16
N ALA A 157 -2.19 30.93 8.26
CA ALA A 157 -3.19 31.92 7.86
C ALA A 157 -3.16 33.23 8.69
N THR A 158 -2.60 33.17 9.90
CA THR A 158 -2.53 34.30 10.84
C THR A 158 -1.22 35.09 10.77
N LYS A 159 -0.25 34.65 9.95
CA LYS A 159 1.08 35.26 9.85
C LYS A 159 1.26 35.95 8.51
N SER A 160 2.25 36.83 8.40
CA SER A 160 2.64 37.41 7.11
C SER A 160 3.06 36.29 6.15
N SER A 161 2.72 36.44 4.88
CA SER A 161 3.04 35.48 3.78
C SER A 161 4.53 35.12 3.65
N ASP A 162 5.41 35.87 4.31
CA ASP A 162 6.86 35.64 4.33
C ASP A 162 7.27 34.46 5.22
N GLU A 163 6.42 34.00 6.16
CA GLU A 163 6.68 32.79 6.94
C GLU A 163 6.02 31.57 6.28
N LYS A 164 6.85 30.73 5.65
CA LYS A 164 6.42 29.49 4.97
C LYS A 164 6.90 28.26 5.74
N VAL A 165 6.02 27.29 5.94
CA VAL A 165 6.36 25.96 6.50
C VAL A 165 6.83 25.02 5.39
N LEU A 166 6.32 25.20 4.18
CA LEU A 166 6.73 24.48 2.98
C LEU A 166 6.76 25.46 1.80
N ASP A 167 7.76 25.34 0.95
CA ASP A 167 7.89 26.06 -0.33
C ASP A 167 8.79 25.26 -1.26
N ASP A 168 8.22 24.24 -1.91
CA ASP A 168 8.97 23.28 -2.73
C ASP A 168 8.23 22.96 -4.03
N ALA A 169 8.96 22.48 -5.03
CA ALA A 169 8.42 22.00 -6.29
C ALA A 169 8.90 20.58 -6.59
N TYR A 170 8.03 19.79 -7.21
CA TYR A 170 8.23 18.37 -7.44
C TYR A 170 7.80 17.99 -8.84
N THR A 171 8.61 17.20 -9.55
CA THR A 171 8.24 16.61 -10.84
C THR A 171 7.68 15.22 -10.62
N LEU A 172 6.46 14.98 -11.09
CA LEU A 172 5.73 13.72 -10.93
C LEU A 172 5.38 13.15 -12.31
N SER A 173 5.84 11.94 -12.58
CA SER A 173 5.32 11.10 -13.67
C SER A 173 3.92 10.57 -13.32
N SER A 174 3.25 9.99 -14.30
CA SER A 174 1.89 9.42 -14.21
C SER A 174 1.70 8.27 -13.21
N GLU A 175 2.78 7.76 -12.61
CA GLU A 175 2.77 6.64 -11.68
C GLU A 175 3.46 6.98 -10.34
N THR A 176 3.84 8.24 -10.15
CA THR A 176 4.61 8.68 -8.98
C THR A 176 3.86 9.70 -8.15
N GLY A 177 3.96 9.55 -6.84
CA GLY A 177 3.55 10.53 -5.86
C GLY A 177 4.64 10.73 -4.82
N PHE A 178 4.43 11.66 -3.89
CA PHE A 178 5.31 11.82 -2.73
C PHE A 178 4.52 12.13 -1.47
N THR A 179 5.17 11.93 -0.32
CA THR A 179 4.66 12.37 0.97
C THR A 179 5.69 13.27 1.65
N GLN A 180 5.28 14.45 2.08
CA GLN A 180 6.07 15.37 2.89
C GLN A 180 5.44 15.46 4.28
N LEU A 181 6.22 15.22 5.32
CA LEU A 181 5.78 15.46 6.70
C LEU A 181 6.10 16.90 7.08
N LEU A 182 5.10 17.60 7.61
CA LEU A 182 5.20 18.98 8.03
C LEU A 182 5.19 19.11 9.54
N ASP A 183 6.08 19.97 10.04
CA ASP A 183 6.10 20.42 11.43
C ASP A 183 5.14 21.61 11.57
N VAL A 184 3.86 21.30 11.72
CA VAL A 184 2.77 22.27 11.90
C VAL A 184 2.17 22.13 13.29
N SER A 185 1.64 23.22 13.82
CA SER A 185 1.06 23.27 15.16
C SER A 185 -0.43 22.93 15.12
N SER A 186 -0.86 21.97 15.93
CA SER A 186 -2.29 21.72 16.17
C SER A 186 -3.02 22.98 16.64
N GLY A 187 -4.27 23.13 16.23
CA GLY A 187 -5.11 24.30 16.49
C GLY A 187 -4.78 25.52 15.62
N THR A 188 -3.82 25.41 14.70
CA THR A 188 -3.48 26.47 13.75
C THR A 188 -4.08 26.18 12.38
N THR A 189 -4.59 27.23 11.72
CA THR A 189 -5.03 27.17 10.33
C THR A 189 -3.89 27.57 9.40
N TYR A 190 -3.69 26.76 8.36
CA TYR A 190 -2.73 26.97 7.30
C TYR A 190 -3.46 27.11 5.96
N GLU A 191 -2.85 27.81 5.01
CA GLU A 191 -3.24 27.80 3.62
C GLU A 191 -2.22 26.94 2.85
N LEU A 192 -2.71 25.92 2.15
CA LEU A 192 -1.96 25.14 1.18
C LEU A 192 -2.29 25.70 -0.21
N ALA A 193 -1.32 26.32 -0.86
CA ALA A 193 -1.40 26.72 -2.27
C ALA A 193 -0.66 25.70 -3.13
N VAL A 194 -1.30 25.30 -4.24
CA VAL A 194 -0.77 24.33 -5.20
C VAL A 194 -0.80 24.97 -6.58
N VAL A 195 0.30 24.84 -7.33
CA VAL A 195 0.42 25.34 -8.71
C VAL A 195 1.00 24.24 -9.60
N LEU A 196 0.35 24.00 -10.75
CA LEU A 196 0.86 23.15 -11.82
C LEU A 196 1.69 23.95 -12.83
N ASN A 197 2.48 23.22 -13.62
CA ASN A 197 3.32 23.72 -14.71
C ASN A 197 2.60 24.61 -15.73
N ASP A 198 1.30 24.42 -15.95
CA ASP A 198 0.47 25.22 -16.85
C ASP A 198 -0.13 26.48 -16.18
N GLN A 199 0.31 26.78 -14.96
CA GLN A 199 -0.17 27.86 -14.09
C GLN A 199 -1.59 27.65 -13.57
N GLN A 200 -2.18 26.46 -13.74
CA GLN A 200 -3.37 26.11 -12.97
C GLN A 200 -3.00 26.11 -11.49
N SER A 201 -3.79 26.81 -10.68
CA SER A 201 -3.54 26.92 -9.24
C SER A 201 -4.82 26.71 -8.46
N THR A 202 -4.69 26.14 -7.29
CA THR A 202 -5.77 26.05 -6.30
C THR A 202 -5.21 26.28 -4.91
N SER A 203 -6.05 26.71 -3.98
CA SER A 203 -5.68 26.81 -2.58
C SER A 203 -6.71 26.15 -1.68
N PHE A 204 -6.24 25.68 -0.52
CA PHE A 204 -7.04 24.96 0.45
C PHE A 204 -6.69 25.45 1.85
N GLU A 205 -7.72 25.85 2.60
CA GLU A 205 -7.58 26.17 4.01
C GLU A 205 -7.61 24.88 4.85
N TRP A 206 -6.54 24.64 5.60
CA TRP A 206 -6.35 23.47 6.42
C TRP A 206 -6.19 23.84 7.89
N THR A 207 -7.21 23.53 8.69
CA THR A 207 -7.12 23.59 10.15
C THR A 207 -6.52 22.29 10.68
N VAL A 208 -5.38 22.40 11.35
CA VAL A 208 -4.69 21.27 11.97
C VAL A 208 -5.39 20.92 13.28
N HIS A 209 -5.73 19.65 13.45
CA HIS A 209 -6.34 19.10 14.65
C HIS A 209 -5.34 18.20 15.40
N ASP A 210 -5.66 17.84 16.64
CA ASP A 210 -4.79 16.99 17.47
C ASP A 210 -4.60 15.56 16.91
N ASP A 211 -5.55 15.09 16.10
CA ASP A 211 -5.38 13.86 15.33
C ASP A 211 -4.62 14.19 14.03
N PRO A 212 -3.56 13.42 13.66
CA PRO A 212 -2.76 13.69 12.47
C PRO A 212 -3.57 13.39 11.20
N ARG A 213 -4.38 14.37 10.80
CA ARG A 213 -5.07 14.41 9.52
C ARG A 213 -4.17 15.08 8.51
N GLY A 214 -3.90 14.36 7.43
CA GLY A 214 -3.10 14.87 6.33
C GLY A 214 -3.94 15.61 5.29
N VAL A 215 -3.24 16.18 4.31
CA VAL A 215 -3.84 16.77 3.12
C VAL A 215 -3.31 16.05 1.89
N GLY A 216 -4.21 15.56 1.03
CA GLY A 216 -3.91 14.95 -0.25
C GLY A 216 -4.16 15.96 -1.37
N VAL A 217 -3.18 16.08 -2.27
CA VAL A 217 -3.25 16.81 -3.53
C VAL A 217 -3.25 15.78 -4.66
N TYR A 218 -4.20 15.89 -5.57
CA TYR A 218 -4.42 14.93 -6.64
C TYR A 218 -4.38 15.69 -7.96
N VAL A 219 -3.45 15.35 -8.83
CA VAL A 219 -3.52 15.73 -10.25
C VAL A 219 -4.49 14.75 -10.89
N THR A 220 -5.63 15.26 -11.35
CA THR A 220 -6.71 14.44 -11.90
C THR A 220 -6.35 13.98 -13.32
N PRO A 221 -7.02 12.93 -13.84
CA PRO A 221 -6.71 12.34 -15.15
C PRO A 221 -6.92 13.25 -16.37
N ASP A 222 -7.55 14.40 -16.16
CA ASP A 222 -7.76 15.46 -17.15
C ASP A 222 -6.77 16.64 -16.98
N GLY A 223 -5.75 16.45 -16.13
CA GLY A 223 -4.74 17.46 -15.79
C GLY A 223 -5.18 18.49 -14.75
N GLY A 224 -6.36 18.33 -14.15
CA GLY A 224 -6.86 19.23 -13.10
C GLY A 224 -6.20 19.02 -11.74
N LEU A 225 -6.59 19.88 -10.77
CA LEU A 225 -6.15 19.79 -9.37
C LEU A 225 -7.33 19.58 -8.44
N ASP A 226 -7.18 18.66 -7.51
CA ASP A 226 -8.08 18.49 -6.38
C ASP A 226 -7.30 18.38 -5.06
N ILE A 227 -7.82 18.99 -3.99
CA ILE A 227 -7.27 18.90 -2.64
C ILE A 227 -8.34 18.41 -1.66
N ALA A 228 -7.99 17.44 -0.83
CA ALA A 228 -8.85 16.97 0.26
C ALA A 228 -8.04 16.59 1.51
N THR A 229 -8.69 16.60 2.67
CA THR A 229 -8.12 16.03 3.89
C THR A 229 -8.31 14.51 3.91
N PHE A 230 -7.36 13.80 4.53
CA PHE A 230 -7.49 12.37 4.78
C PHE A 230 -7.11 12.05 6.23
N SER A 231 -7.70 10.98 6.77
CA SER A 231 -7.25 10.39 8.03
C SER A 231 -6.32 9.23 7.73
N ASP A 232 -5.09 9.27 8.24
CA ASP A 232 -4.32 8.04 8.41
C ASP A 232 -4.87 7.34 9.64
N ASP A 233 -6.06 6.73 9.51
CA ASP A 233 -6.54 5.79 10.50
C ASP A 233 -5.60 4.58 10.49
N ASN A 234 -4.50 4.73 11.23
CA ASN A 234 -3.54 3.70 11.57
C ASN A 234 -4.19 2.80 12.65
N ASP A 235 -5.47 2.48 12.50
CA ASP A 235 -6.24 1.64 13.43
C ASP A 235 -5.91 0.14 13.25
N GLY A 236 -4.69 -0.13 12.80
CA GLY A 236 -3.93 -1.32 13.14
C GLY A 236 -3.57 -1.24 14.63
N SER A 237 -4.60 -1.39 15.47
CA SER A 237 -4.47 -1.83 16.85
C SER A 237 -3.25 -2.73 17.01
N ARG A 238 -2.23 -2.20 17.68
CA ARG A 238 -1.24 -3.00 18.42
C ARG A 238 -1.99 -3.70 19.56
N SER A 239 -2.79 -4.69 19.21
CA SER A 239 -3.34 -5.67 20.15
C SER A 239 -2.54 -6.97 19.95
N GLY A 240 -1.34 -6.96 20.51
CA GLY A 240 -0.46 -8.11 20.71
C GLY A 240 0.24 -7.97 22.05
#